data_AF-A0A9D1YVV2-F1
#
_entry.id   AF-A0A9D1YVV2-F1
#
_cell.length_a   1.000
_cell.length_b   1.000
_cell.length_c   1.000
_cell.angle_alpha   90.00
_cell.angle_beta   90.00
_cell.angle_gamma   90.00
#
_symmetry.space_group_name_H-M   'P 1'
#
loop_
_entity.id
_entity.type
_entity.pdbx_description
1 polymer ?
#
loop_
_entity_poly.entity_id
_entity_poly.type
_entity_poly.pdbx_seq_one_letter_code
_entity_poly.pdbx_strand_id
1 'polypeptide(L)' 'MVVPSLLEFTADGFVPGEDVAVAIVLRHASADHTGKARALIDRGEKLTVSGEIVLLGRISGTTSVQQII' A
#
# COMPACT_ATOMS: atom_id res chain seq x y z
N MET A 1 20.82 0.34 -21.91
CA MET A 1 19.40 0.71 -21.94
C MET A 1 18.74 0.11 -20.71
N VAL A 2 18.15 0.92 -19.83
CA VAL A 2 17.33 0.42 -18.72
C VAL A 2 15.94 0.14 -19.28
N VAL A 3 15.53 -1.12 -19.27
CA VAL A 3 14.15 -1.51 -19.62
C VAL A 3 13.29 -1.13 -18.42
N PRO A 4 12.20 -0.35 -18.56
CA PRO A 4 11.32 -0.05 -17.45
C PRO A 4 10.64 -1.35 -16.96
N SER A 5 10.86 -1.72 -15.70
CA SER A 5 10.15 -2.83 -15.05
C SER A 5 8.88 -2.29 -14.38
N LEU A 6 7.80 -2.20 -15.15
CA LEU A 6 6.50 -1.79 -14.62
C LEU A 6 5.76 -3.01 -14.04
N LEU A 7 5.15 -2.82 -12.87
CA LEU A 7 4.30 -3.81 -12.22
C LEU A 7 2.85 -3.29 -12.23
N GLU A 8 1.92 -4.14 -12.63
CA GLU A 8 0.49 -3.83 -12.66
C GLU A 8 -0.21 -4.49 -11.48
N PHE A 9 -1.12 -3.73 -10.86
CA PHE A 9 -1.92 -4.16 -9.72
C PHE A 9 -3.36 -3.68 -9.94
N THR A 10 -4.32 -4.59 -9.81
CA THR A 10 -5.75 -4.32 -10.04
C THR A 10 -6.58 -4.86 -8.89
N ALA A 11 -7.69 -4.20 -8.58
CA ALA A 11 -8.65 -4.65 -7.57
C ALA A 11 -10.05 -4.11 -7.90
N ASP A 12 -11.07 -4.76 -7.33
CA ASP A 12 -12.47 -4.42 -7.51
C ASP A 12 -13.10 -3.85 -6.23
N GLY A 13 -14.33 -3.35 -6.34
CA GLY A 13 -15.10 -2.81 -5.20
C GLY A 13 -14.92 -1.31 -4.99
N PHE A 14 -14.27 -0.60 -5.91
CA PHE A 14 -14.18 0.84 -5.89
C PHE A 14 -15.46 1.50 -6.43
N VAL A 15 -15.76 2.70 -5.92
CA VAL A 15 -16.77 3.61 -6.49
C VAL A 15 -16.23 4.15 -7.82
N PRO A 16 -17.03 4.12 -8.91
CA PRO A 16 -16.61 4.65 -10.20
C PRO A 16 -16.15 6.11 -10.11
N GLY A 17 -14.92 6.37 -10.56
CA GLY A 17 -14.30 7.70 -10.54
C GLY A 17 -13.76 8.14 -9.19
N GLU A 18 -13.71 7.28 -8.17
CA GLU A 18 -13.07 7.65 -6.91
C GLU A 18 -11.54 7.73 -7.02
N ASP A 19 -10.94 8.55 -6.16
CA ASP A 19 -9.50 8.56 -5.97
C ASP A 19 -9.06 7.28 -5.23
N VAL A 20 -8.11 6.56 -5.84
CA VAL A 20 -7.47 5.38 -5.23
C VAL A 20 -6.03 5.73 -4.88
N ALA A 21 -5.70 5.70 -3.59
CA ALA A 21 -4.34 5.87 -3.13
C ALA A 21 -3.54 4.58 -3.40
N VAL A 22 -2.38 4.73 -4.02
CA VAL A 22 -1.39 3.66 -4.22
C VAL A 22 -0.29 3.84 -3.19
N ALA A 23 -0.11 2.86 -2.30
CA ALA A 23 0.87 2.92 -1.24
C ALA A 23 1.72 1.65 -1.20
N ILE A 24 2.99 1.77 -0.84
CA ILE A 24 3.86 0.63 -0.58
C ILE A 24 3.77 0.30 0.91
N VAL A 25 3.69 -0.98 1.26
CA VAL A 25 3.84 -1.40 2.65
C VAL A 25 5.31 -1.27 3.04
N LEU A 26 5.64 -0.21 3.79
CA LEU A 26 7.02 -0.01 4.28
C LEU A 26 7.44 -1.13 5.24
N ARG A 27 6.53 -1.54 6.13
CA ARG A 27 6.73 -2.58 7.15
C ARG A 27 5.42 -2.90 7.87
N HIS A 28 5.41 -4.04 8.54
CA HIS A 28 4.34 -4.44 9.44
C HIS A 28 4.60 -4.00 10.89
N ALA A 29 3.52 -3.72 11.61
CA ALA A 29 3.53 -3.53 13.07
C ALA A 29 2.33 -4.26 13.66
N SER A 30 2.51 -4.87 14.83
CA SER A 30 1.43 -5.53 15.54
C SER A 30 0.60 -4.52 16.34
N ALA A 31 -0.71 -4.73 16.39
CA ALA A 31 -1.58 -4.03 17.32
C ALA A 31 -1.44 -4.61 18.75
N ASP A 32 -1.57 -3.77 19.77
CA ASP A 32 -1.64 -4.20 21.15
C ASP A 32 -3.01 -4.80 21.51
N HIS A 33 -3.17 -5.26 22.75
CA HIS A 33 -4.42 -5.83 23.27
C HIS A 33 -5.65 -4.89 23.22
N THR A 34 -5.47 -3.59 22.96
CA THR A 34 -6.56 -2.61 22.79
C THR A 34 -6.88 -2.33 21.32
N GLY A 35 -6.16 -2.97 20.39
CA GLY A 35 -6.28 -2.73 18.96
C GLY A 35 -5.49 -1.50 18.46
N LYS A 36 -4.57 -0.95 19.26
CA LYS A 36 -3.72 0.17 18.84
C LYS A 36 -2.41 -0.33 18.25
N ALA A 37 -2.08 0.14 17.05
CA ALA A 37 -0.77 -0.08 16.44
C ALA A 37 0.02 1.24 16.38
N ARG A 38 1.35 1.16 16.47
CA ARG A 38 2.26 2.30 16.33
C ARG A 38 3.41 1.92 15.39
N ALA A 39 3.69 2.81 14.43
CA ALA A 39 4.85 2.71 13.55
C ALA A 39 5.59 4.06 13.50
N LEU A 40 6.92 4.04 13.37
CA LEU A 40 7.78 5.24 13.32
C LEU A 40 8.55 5.29 12.02
N ILE A 41 8.22 6.22 11.13
CA ILE A 41 8.90 6.41 9.84
C ILE A 41 9.99 7.48 10.02
N ASP A 42 11.20 7.20 9.54
CA ASP A 42 12.24 8.22 9.45
C ASP A 42 12.02 9.06 8.17
N ARG A 43 12.19 10.38 8.25
CA ARG A 43 11.98 11.26 7.07
C ARG A 43 12.98 10.98 5.94
N GLY A 44 14.16 10.44 6.24
CA GLY A 44 15.16 10.02 5.27
C GLY A 44 15.08 8.55 4.88
N GLU A 45 14.06 7.81 5.31
CA GLU A 45 13.89 6.39 4.99
C GLU A 45 13.72 6.21 3.47
N LYS A 46 14.59 5.38 2.87
CA LYS A 46 14.52 5.08 1.45
C LYS A 46 13.41 4.06 1.20
N LEU A 47 12.38 4.48 0.47
CA LEU A 47 11.31 3.60 0.03
C LEU A 47 11.82 2.66 -1.06
N THR A 48 11.56 1.38 -0.91
CA THR A 48 11.81 0.36 -1.93
C THR A 48 10.49 -0.30 -2.29
N VAL A 49 10.23 -0.44 -3.59
CA VAL A 49 9.07 -1.18 -4.11
C VAL A 49 9.36 -2.67 -3.96
N SER A 50 9.22 -3.18 -2.74
CA SER A 50 9.45 -4.58 -2.40
C SER A 50 8.46 -5.02 -1.33
N GLY A 51 8.01 -6.27 -1.39
CA GLY A 51 7.06 -6.80 -0.42
C GLY A 51 5.63 -6.63 -0.92
N GLU A 52 4.97 -5.54 -0.55
CA GLU A 52 3.54 -5.37 -0.82
C GLU A 52 3.15 -3.97 -1.28
N ILE A 53 2.07 -3.91 -2.06
CA ILE A 53 1.37 -2.70 -2.45
C ILE A 53 -0.04 -2.70 -1.86
N VAL A 54 -0.56 -1.52 -1.55
CA VAL A 54 -1.93 -1.27 -1.13
C VAL A 54 -2.62 -0.37 -2.13
N LEU A 55 -3.80 -0.78 -2.59
CA LEU A 55 -4.77 0.08 -3.27
C LEU A 55 -5.86 0.43 -2.26
N LEU A 56 -6.02 1.72 -1.94
CA LEU A 56 -6.99 2.21 -0.95
C LEU A 56 -7.95 3.23 -1.58
N GLY A 57 -9.23 2.86 -1.69
CA GLY A 57 -10.30 3.74 -2.11
C GLY A 57 -10.59 4.81 -1.06
N ARG A 58 -10.53 6.09 -1.45
CA ARG A 58 -10.71 7.23 -0.53
C ARG A 58 -12.17 7.47 -0.17
N ILE A 59 -13.11 6.99 -0.98
CA ILE A 59 -14.56 7.14 -0.75
C ILE A 59 -15.14 5.82 -0.24
N SER A 60 -14.84 4.71 -0.91
CA SER A 60 -15.38 3.39 -0.56
C SER A 60 -14.76 2.79 0.71
N GLY A 61 -13.51 3.14 1.01
CA GLY A 61 -12.69 2.44 2.01
C GLY A 61 -12.20 1.06 1.54
N THR A 62 -12.47 0.68 0.29
CA THR A 62 -12.01 -0.58 -0.31
C THR A 62 -10.49 -0.65 -0.24
N THR A 63 -9.97 -1.76 0.29
CA THR A 63 -8.54 -1.97 0.51
C THR A 63 -8.12 -3.29 -0.12
N SER A 64 -7.13 -3.25 -1.02
CA SER A 64 -6.47 -4.44 -1.57
C SER A 64 -5.00 -4.42 -1.18
N VAL A 65 -4.48 -5.53 -0.66
CA VAL A 65 -3.06 -5.73 -0.33
C VAL A 65 -2.53 -6.85 -1.21
N GLN A 66 -1.47 -6.58 -1.98
CA GLN A 66 -0.95 -7.49 -2.99
C GLN A 66 0.57 -7.59 -2.91
N GLN A 67 1.11 -8.80 -3.08
CA GLN A 67 2.56 -9.04 -3.08
C GLN A 67 3.20 -8.51 -4.37
N ILE A 68 4.38 -7.93 -4.22
CA ILE A 68 5.29 -7.54 -5.29
C ILE A 68 6.19 -8.76 -5.55
N ILE A 69 5.86 -9.51 -6.60
CA ILE A 69 6.56 -10.75 -7.01
C ILE A 69 7.61 -10.45 -8.07
#